data_AF-S6CAQ1-F1
#
_entry.id   AF-S6CAQ1-F1
#
_cell.length_a   1.000
_cell.length_b   1.000
_cell.length_c   1.000
_cell.angle_alpha   90.00
_cell.angle_beta   90.00
_cell.angle_gamma   90.00
#
_symmetry.space_group_name_H-M   'P 1'
#
loop_
_entity.id
_entity.type
_entity.pdbx_description
1 polymer ?
#
loop_
_entity_poly.entity_id
_entity_poly.type
_entity_poly.pdbx_seq_one_letter_code
_entity_poly.pdbx_strand_id
1 'polypeptide(L)'
;MTDSLSTDDLSSRMKALQSEEFILVEDPNRNGLYPIKYPDFWEWYKKAQASFWTSEEIDLSSDLKDWGTLTEGEHHFIKNVLAFFAASDGIVLENLALRFLKDVKLPEAKFFYCFQITVENIHSETYSLLIEQYIRDEAEKDRLFRAIETIDAVRDKAIWAAKWMNDEKSFAERIVS
;
A
#
# COMPACT_ATOMS: atom_id res chain seq x y z
N MET A 1 -13.16 -4.28 -37.62
CA MET A 1 -12.19 -5.24 -37.06
C MET A 1 -11.35 -4.45 -36.09
N THR A 2 -11.77 -4.40 -34.83
CA THR A 2 -11.04 -3.68 -33.78
C THR A 2 -9.83 -4.53 -33.43
N ASP A 3 -8.63 -4.08 -33.78
CA ASP A 3 -7.39 -4.67 -33.28
C ASP A 3 -7.43 -4.62 -31.76
N SER A 4 -7.65 -5.77 -31.13
CA SER A 4 -7.41 -5.93 -29.70
C SER A 4 -5.90 -5.87 -29.51
N LEU A 5 -5.38 -4.68 -29.22
CA LEU A 5 -3.99 -4.49 -28.82
C LEU A 5 -3.69 -5.44 -27.66
N SER A 6 -2.65 -6.27 -27.79
CA SER A 6 -2.23 -7.11 -26.68
C SER A 6 -1.69 -6.21 -25.57
N THR A 7 -1.88 -6.61 -24.31
CA THR A 7 -1.40 -5.85 -23.14
C THR A 7 0.11 -5.62 -23.15
N ASP A 8 0.88 -6.50 -23.80
CA ASP A 8 2.35 -6.42 -23.84
C ASP A 8 2.84 -5.36 -24.85
N ASP A 9 2.07 -5.11 -25.91
CA ASP A 9 2.32 -3.99 -26.83
C ASP A 9 2.08 -2.64 -26.13
N LEU A 10 1.05 -2.53 -25.30
CA LEU A 10 0.75 -1.31 -24.55
C LEU A 10 1.84 -0.96 -23.53
N SER A 11 2.26 -1.92 -22.69
CA SER A 11 3.33 -1.69 -21.70
C SER A 11 4.62 -1.21 -22.36
N SER A 12 5.01 -1.85 -23.47
CA SER A 12 6.21 -1.49 -24.23
C SER A 12 6.16 -0.05 -24.75
N ARG A 13 5.00 0.36 -25.28
CA ARG A 13 4.77 1.73 -25.76
C ARG A 13 4.79 2.74 -24.62
N MET A 14 4.13 2.47 -23.50
CA MET A 14 4.11 3.36 -22.33
C MET A 14 5.50 3.52 -21.72
N LYS A 15 6.29 2.44 -21.65
CA LYS A 15 7.69 2.51 -21.20
C LYS A 15 8.55 3.40 -22.07
N ALA A 16 8.37 3.38 -23.39
CA ALA A 16 9.12 4.25 -24.30
C ALA A 16 8.84 5.74 -24.02
N LEU A 17 7.65 6.09 -23.53
CA LEU A 17 7.28 7.45 -23.18
C LEU A 17 7.79 7.89 -21.79
N GLN A 18 8.16 6.96 -20.90
CA GLN A 18 8.57 7.29 -19.53
C GLN A 18 9.79 8.23 -19.45
N SER A 19 10.69 8.21 -20.43
CA SER A 19 11.84 9.12 -20.45
C SER A 19 11.48 10.57 -20.75
N GLU A 20 10.23 10.83 -21.15
CA GLU A 20 9.68 12.17 -21.40
C GLU A 20 8.74 12.61 -20.27
N GLU A 21 8.40 11.72 -19.35
CA GLU A 21 7.48 11.98 -18.24
C GLU A 21 8.14 12.79 -17.12
N PHE A 22 7.62 14.00 -16.87
CA PHE A 22 8.23 14.94 -15.92
C PHE A 22 8.39 14.39 -14.49
N ILE A 23 7.51 13.45 -14.08
CA ILE A 23 7.56 12.84 -12.75
C ILE A 23 8.66 11.77 -12.62
N LEU A 24 9.12 11.20 -13.74
CA LEU A 24 10.08 10.09 -13.81
C LEU A 24 11.49 10.52 -14.25
N VAL A 25 11.64 11.77 -14.68
CA VAL A 25 12.90 12.33 -15.18
C VAL A 25 13.54 13.24 -14.15
N GLU A 26 14.85 13.10 -13.94
CA GLU A 26 15.61 13.98 -13.03
C GLU A 26 15.81 15.36 -13.66
N ASP A 27 15.54 16.42 -12.88
CA ASP A 27 15.87 17.79 -13.26
C ASP A 27 17.26 18.15 -12.70
N PRO A 28 18.31 18.23 -13.53
CA PRO A 28 19.67 18.49 -13.06
C PRO A 28 19.84 19.88 -12.45
N ASN A 29 18.90 20.80 -12.68
CA ASN A 29 18.93 22.14 -12.10
C ASN A 29 18.22 22.19 -10.74
N ARG A 30 17.70 21.06 -10.25
CA ARG A 30 16.91 20.98 -9.03
C ARG A 30 17.62 20.15 -7.97
N ASN A 31 18.46 20.81 -7.19
CA ASN A 31 19.21 20.19 -6.09
C ASN A 31 18.50 20.26 -4.72
N GLY A 32 17.31 20.86 -4.66
CA GLY A 32 16.56 21.05 -3.43
C GLY A 32 15.05 21.14 -3.64
N LEU A 33 14.30 21.14 -2.54
CA LEU A 33 12.84 21.23 -2.56
C LEU A 33 12.35 22.58 -3.09
N TYR A 34 12.96 23.68 -2.63
CA TYR A 34 12.54 25.03 -2.98
C TYR A 34 13.27 25.59 -4.21
N PRO A 35 12.61 26.44 -5.01
CA PRO A 35 11.18 26.78 -4.93
C PRO A 35 10.28 25.59 -5.31
N ILE A 36 9.09 25.49 -4.69
CA ILE A 36 8.09 24.47 -5.04
C ILE A 36 7.67 24.69 -6.50
N LYS A 37 7.84 23.67 -7.33
CA LYS A 37 7.50 23.72 -8.76
C LYS A 37 6.09 23.20 -9.02
N TYR A 38 5.63 22.25 -8.22
CA TYR A 38 4.32 21.61 -8.35
C TYR A 38 3.51 21.76 -7.04
N PRO A 39 2.79 22.87 -6.87
CA PRO A 39 2.07 23.19 -5.63
C PRO A 39 0.95 22.20 -5.29
N ASP A 40 0.33 21.59 -6.29
CA ASP A 40 -0.70 20.56 -6.16
C ASP A 40 -0.17 19.29 -5.49
N PHE A 41 0.98 18.77 -5.91
CA PHE A 41 1.64 17.64 -5.24
C PHE A 41 2.03 18.01 -3.80
N TRP A 42 2.54 19.22 -3.61
CA TRP A 42 2.91 19.70 -2.27
C TRP A 42 1.70 19.84 -1.34
N GLU A 43 0.56 20.29 -1.86
CA GLU A 43 -0.69 20.39 -1.10
C GLU A 43 -1.17 19.01 -0.65
N TRP A 44 -1.10 17.99 -1.52
CA TRP A 44 -1.42 16.62 -1.14
C TRP A 44 -0.51 16.07 -0.05
N TYR A 45 0.79 16.35 -0.13
CA TYR A 45 1.71 16.03 0.95
C TYR A 45 1.32 16.72 2.25
N LYS A 46 0.97 18.00 2.22
CA LYS A 46 0.53 18.73 3.41
C LYS A 46 -0.78 18.22 3.99
N LYS A 47 -1.72 17.78 3.15
CA LYS A 47 -2.95 17.11 3.61
C LYS A 47 -2.64 15.78 4.30
N ALA A 48 -1.75 14.97 3.72
CA ALA A 48 -1.31 13.73 4.34
C ALA A 48 -0.64 14.00 5.70
N GLN A 49 0.28 14.97 5.76
CA GLN A 49 0.92 15.37 7.02
C GLN A 49 -0.08 15.84 8.10
N ALA A 50 -1.08 16.61 7.71
CA ALA A 50 -2.10 17.10 8.63
C ALA A 50 -3.01 15.98 9.18
N SER A 51 -2.95 14.79 8.58
CA SER A 51 -3.72 13.61 8.96
C SER A 51 -2.85 12.57 9.68
N PHE A 52 -1.67 12.95 10.18
CA PHE A 52 -0.82 12.06 10.96
C PHE A 52 -1.53 11.59 12.22
N TRP A 53 -1.31 10.32 12.57
CA TRP A 53 -1.80 9.67 13.78
C TRP A 53 -0.84 8.56 14.18
N THR A 54 -0.88 8.08 15.42
CA THR A 54 -0.12 6.90 15.88
C THR A 54 -1.03 5.81 16.43
N SER A 55 -0.55 4.56 16.44
CA SER A 55 -1.32 3.40 16.88
C SER A 55 -1.78 3.51 18.33
N GLU A 56 -1.03 4.22 19.18
CA GLU A 56 -1.37 4.47 20.59
C GLU A 56 -2.56 5.43 20.78
N GLU A 57 -2.97 6.17 19.74
CA GLU A 57 -4.17 7.02 19.80
C GLU A 57 -5.46 6.20 19.78
N ILE A 58 -5.39 4.89 19.49
CA ILE A 58 -6.53 3.98 19.44
C ILE A 58 -6.74 3.34 20.81
N ASP A 59 -7.83 3.72 21.48
CA ASP A 59 -8.26 3.09 22.73
C ASP A 59 -9.06 1.80 22.46
N LEU A 60 -8.48 0.65 22.81
CA LEU A 60 -9.07 -0.68 22.65
C LEU A 60 -9.61 -1.26 23.97
N SER A 61 -9.71 -0.46 25.03
CA SER A 61 -10.05 -0.94 26.38
C SER A 61 -11.46 -1.54 26.47
N SER A 62 -12.41 -1.02 25.69
CA SER A 62 -13.79 -1.54 25.61
C SER A 62 -13.95 -2.70 24.65
N ASP A 63 -13.08 -2.84 23.66
CA ASP A 63 -13.30 -3.68 22.47
C ASP A 63 -13.34 -5.16 22.82
N LEU A 64 -12.56 -5.60 23.81
CA LEU A 64 -12.60 -6.99 24.28
C LEU A 64 -13.96 -7.40 24.86
N LYS A 65 -14.70 -6.44 25.43
CA LYS A 65 -16.05 -6.70 25.94
C LYS A 65 -17.01 -6.95 24.78
N ASP A 66 -16.98 -6.09 23.77
CA ASP A 66 -17.86 -6.18 22.61
C ASP A 66 -17.50 -7.40 21.74
N TRP A 67 -16.21 -7.67 21.59
CA TRP A 67 -15.69 -8.89 20.95
C TRP A 67 -16.34 -10.14 21.54
N GLY A 68 -16.43 -10.25 22.87
CA GLY A 68 -17.07 -11.40 23.54
C GLY A 68 -18.58 -11.54 23.31
N THR A 69 -19.25 -10.54 22.74
CA THR A 69 -20.69 -10.57 22.44
C THR A 69 -21.01 -10.97 21.00
N LEU A 70 -20.00 -11.04 20.14
CA LEU A 70 -20.17 -11.32 18.72
C LEU A 70 -20.57 -12.77 18.46
N THR A 71 -21.28 -12.97 17.36
CA THR A 71 -21.58 -14.29 16.82
C THR A 71 -20.33 -14.91 16.18
N GLU A 72 -20.35 -16.24 16.01
CA GLU A 72 -19.27 -16.94 15.32
C GLU A 72 -19.05 -16.42 13.88
N GLY A 73 -20.13 -16.06 13.18
CA GLY A 73 -20.05 -15.48 11.83
C GLY A 73 -19.38 -14.10 11.80
N GLU A 74 -19.67 -13.25 12.78
CA GLU A 74 -19.04 -11.92 12.91
C GLU A 74 -17.56 -12.05 13.27
N HIS A 75 -17.22 -12.94 14.21
CA HIS A 75 -15.83 -13.26 14.51
C HIS A 75 -15.09 -13.77 13.27
N HIS A 76 -15.67 -14.73 12.55
CA HIS A 76 -15.08 -15.24 11.32
C HIS A 76 -14.82 -14.12 10.32
N PHE A 77 -15.80 -13.25 10.09
CA PHE A 77 -15.66 -12.12 9.18
C PHE A 77 -14.52 -11.17 9.60
N ILE A 78 -14.54 -10.68 10.85
CA ILE A 78 -13.55 -9.70 11.32
C ILE A 78 -12.14 -10.31 11.31
N LYS A 79 -11.96 -11.56 11.75
CA LYS A 79 -10.66 -12.24 11.72
C LYS A 79 -10.06 -12.28 10.31
N ASN A 80 -10.86 -12.68 9.31
CA ASN A 80 -10.37 -12.77 7.94
C ASN A 80 -10.11 -11.39 7.32
N VAL A 81 -10.90 -10.37 7.69
CA VAL A 81 -10.65 -8.97 7.26
C VAL A 81 -9.35 -8.43 7.86
N LEU A 82 -9.10 -8.65 9.16
CA LEU A 82 -7.85 -8.24 9.79
C LEU A 82 -6.64 -8.95 9.17
N ALA A 83 -6.75 -10.26 8.95
CA ALA A 83 -5.70 -11.05 8.30
C ALA A 83 -5.41 -10.57 6.87
N PHE A 84 -6.45 -10.18 6.13
CA PHE A 84 -6.31 -9.60 4.80
C PHE A 84 -5.55 -8.27 4.83
N PHE A 85 -5.86 -7.38 5.76
CA PHE A 85 -5.18 -6.08 5.86
C PHE A 85 -3.74 -6.22 6.34
N ALA A 86 -3.51 -7.00 7.40
CA ALA A 86 -2.16 -7.26 7.93
C ALA A 86 -1.20 -7.82 6.85
N ALA A 87 -1.69 -8.71 5.98
CA ALA A 87 -0.92 -9.21 4.86
C ALA A 87 -0.80 -8.23 3.67
N SER A 88 -1.83 -7.42 3.41
CA SER A 88 -1.86 -6.49 2.28
C SER A 88 -0.89 -5.33 2.45
N ASP A 89 -0.72 -4.82 3.67
CA ASP A 89 0.13 -3.65 3.92
C ASP A 89 1.60 -3.95 3.59
N GLY A 90 2.07 -5.17 3.86
CA GLY A 90 3.42 -5.60 3.46
C GLY A 90 3.64 -5.55 1.95
N ILE A 91 2.64 -5.97 1.16
CA ILE A 91 2.70 -5.95 -0.31
C ILE A 91 2.72 -4.51 -0.83
N VAL A 92 1.87 -3.64 -0.26
CA VAL A 92 1.80 -2.23 -0.64
C VAL A 92 3.11 -1.51 -0.30
N LEU A 93 3.65 -1.75 0.90
CA LEU A 93 4.92 -1.19 1.37
C LEU A 93 6.08 -1.57 0.44
N GLU A 94 6.15 -2.84 0.03
CA GLU A 94 7.18 -3.32 -0.91
C GLU A 94 7.10 -2.56 -2.24
N ASN A 95 5.89 -2.38 -2.80
CA ASN A 95 5.71 -1.63 -4.04
C ASN A 95 6.10 -0.15 -3.89
N LEU A 96 5.63 0.51 -2.83
CA LEU A 96 5.92 1.92 -2.58
C LEU A 96 7.43 2.16 -2.42
N ALA A 97 8.08 1.36 -1.58
CA ALA A 97 9.49 1.56 -1.23
C ALA A 97 10.45 1.10 -2.33
N LEU A 98 10.27 -0.10 -2.88
CA LEU A 98 11.21 -0.68 -3.84
C LEU A 98 10.97 -0.21 -5.28
N ARG A 99 9.76 0.28 -5.58
CA ARG A 99 9.37 0.67 -6.93
C ARG A 99 9.05 2.16 -7.04
N PHE A 100 7.91 2.61 -6.54
CA PHE A 100 7.44 3.97 -6.82
C PHE A 100 8.39 5.06 -6.30
N LEU A 101 8.90 4.92 -5.08
CA LEU A 101 9.84 5.88 -4.50
C LEU A 101 11.16 5.94 -5.29
N LYS A 102 11.58 4.82 -5.88
CA LYS A 102 12.78 4.74 -6.72
C LYS A 102 12.57 5.38 -8.08
N ASP A 103 11.40 5.15 -8.70
CA ASP A 103 11.09 5.58 -10.06
C ASP A 103 10.78 7.07 -10.13
N VAL A 104 9.98 7.57 -9.19
CA VAL A 104 9.60 8.99 -9.11
C VAL A 104 10.83 9.82 -8.82
N LYS A 105 11.04 10.89 -9.59
CA LYS A 105 12.17 11.82 -9.45
C LYS A 105 11.75 13.16 -8.87
N LEU A 106 10.47 13.50 -9.00
CA LEU A 106 9.91 14.76 -8.50
C LEU A 106 9.95 14.85 -6.96
N PRO A 107 10.67 15.84 -6.37
CA PRO A 107 10.76 15.99 -4.92
C PRO A 107 9.42 16.08 -4.19
N GLU A 108 8.45 16.87 -4.67
CA GLU A 108 7.14 17.01 -3.99
C GLU A 108 6.40 15.67 -3.91
N ALA A 109 6.42 14.87 -4.99
CA ALA A 109 5.83 13.54 -5.01
C ALA A 109 6.60 12.54 -4.12
N LYS A 110 7.95 12.61 -4.11
CA LYS A 110 8.76 11.78 -3.19
C LYS A 110 8.41 12.04 -1.72
N PHE A 111 8.22 13.31 -1.35
CA PHE A 111 7.83 13.66 0.02
C PHE A 111 6.48 13.05 0.41
N PHE A 112 5.51 13.06 -0.52
CA PHE A 112 4.24 12.36 -0.34
C PHE A 112 4.46 10.86 -0.13
N TYR A 113 5.20 10.17 -1.02
CA TYR A 113 5.44 8.73 -0.91
C TYR A 113 6.20 8.34 0.36
N CYS A 114 7.19 9.12 0.80
CA CYS A 114 7.87 8.87 2.07
C CYS A 114 6.90 8.95 3.26
N PHE A 115 5.98 9.90 3.23
CA PHE A 115 4.97 10.02 4.28
C PHE A 115 3.93 8.90 4.19
N GLN A 116 3.51 8.52 2.99
CA GLN A 116 2.63 7.36 2.78
C GLN A 116 3.27 6.09 3.36
N ILE A 117 4.54 5.81 3.06
CA ILE A 117 5.29 4.68 3.64
C ILE A 117 5.27 4.70 5.17
N THR A 118 5.38 5.89 5.76
CA THR A 118 5.30 6.05 7.22
C THR A 118 3.92 5.67 7.74
N VAL A 119 2.85 6.13 7.09
CA VAL A 119 1.47 5.81 7.46
C VAL A 119 1.16 4.32 7.24
N GLU A 120 1.64 3.69 6.16
CA GLU A 120 1.45 2.24 5.94
C GLU A 120 2.14 1.38 7.01
N ASN A 121 3.28 1.84 7.57
CA ASN A 121 3.88 1.16 8.72
C ASN A 121 2.98 1.24 9.97
N ILE A 122 2.33 2.39 10.19
CA ILE A 122 1.38 2.59 11.30
C ILE A 122 0.13 1.74 11.10
N HIS A 123 -0.35 1.60 9.85
CA HIS A 123 -1.42 0.66 9.51
C HIS A 123 -1.04 -0.79 9.86
N SER A 124 0.13 -1.23 9.41
CA SER A 124 0.62 -2.58 9.64
C SER A 124 0.77 -2.89 11.14
N GLU A 125 1.29 -1.93 11.92
CA GLU A 125 1.35 -2.04 13.38
C GLU A 125 -0.06 -2.14 13.99
N THR A 126 -0.98 -1.27 13.57
CA THR A 126 -2.34 -1.22 14.10
C THR A 126 -3.09 -2.52 13.86
N TYR A 127 -3.06 -3.08 12.65
CA TYR A 127 -3.71 -4.37 12.39
C TYR A 127 -3.07 -5.52 13.17
N SER A 128 -1.75 -5.50 13.33
CA SER A 128 -1.04 -6.49 14.15
C SER A 128 -1.46 -6.40 15.62
N LEU A 129 -1.61 -5.18 16.16
CA LEU A 129 -2.10 -4.95 17.52
C LEU A 129 -3.53 -5.46 17.68
N LEU A 130 -4.44 -5.19 16.73
CA LEU A 130 -5.82 -5.67 16.78
C LEU A 130 -5.90 -7.21 16.80
N ILE A 131 -5.09 -7.88 15.96
CA ILE A 131 -5.00 -9.35 15.96
C ILE A 131 -4.49 -9.84 17.33
N GLU A 132 -3.44 -9.21 17.87
CA GLU A 132 -2.83 -9.60 19.15
C GLU A 132 -3.81 -9.44 20.32
N GLN A 133 -4.65 -8.39 20.31
CA GLN A 133 -5.64 -8.15 21.35
C GLN A 133 -6.83 -9.13 21.26
N TYR A 134 -7.39 -9.31 20.07
CA TYR A 134 -8.66 -10.04 19.91
C TYR A 134 -8.49 -11.56 19.88
N ILE A 135 -7.35 -12.05 19.40
CA ILE A 135 -7.13 -13.46 19.14
C ILE A 135 -6.20 -14.02 20.21
N ARG A 136 -6.75 -14.80 21.14
CA ARG A 136 -5.98 -15.39 22.24
C ARG A 136 -5.32 -16.72 21.89
N ASP A 137 -5.86 -17.43 20.90
CA ASP A 137 -5.30 -18.69 20.46
C ASP A 137 -4.09 -18.43 19.55
N GLU A 138 -2.91 -18.88 20.00
CA GLU A 138 -1.65 -18.67 19.29
C GLU A 138 -1.65 -19.37 17.92
N ALA A 139 -2.28 -20.54 17.80
CA ALA A 139 -2.36 -21.25 16.53
C ALA A 139 -3.22 -20.48 15.51
N GLU A 140 -4.33 -19.89 15.96
CA GLU A 140 -5.15 -19.02 15.11
C GLU A 140 -4.42 -17.72 14.76
N LYS A 141 -3.70 -17.08 15.70
CA LYS A 141 -2.84 -15.92 15.39
C LYS A 141 -1.81 -16.23 14.30
N ASP A 142 -1.06 -17.32 14.45
CA ASP A 142 -0.10 -17.80 13.45
C ASP A 142 -0.73 -18.07 12.09
N ARG A 143 -1.99 -18.54 12.08
CA ARG A 143 -2.75 -18.74 10.85
C ARG A 143 -3.06 -17.40 10.18
N LEU A 144 -3.53 -16.41 10.94
CA LEU A 144 -3.92 -15.09 10.44
C LEU A 144 -2.72 -14.27 9.97
N PHE A 145 -1.58 -14.32 10.66
CA PHE A 145 -0.35 -13.64 10.20
C PHE A 145 0.23 -14.28 8.93
N ARG A 146 -0.02 -15.56 8.69
CA ARG A 146 0.35 -16.26 7.45
C ARG A 146 -0.79 -16.30 6.43
N ALA A 147 -1.67 -15.29 6.42
CA ALA A 147 -2.86 -15.26 5.56
C ALA A 147 -2.59 -15.52 4.08
N ILE A 148 -1.44 -15.09 3.55
CA ILE A 148 -1.05 -15.35 2.15
C ILE A 148 -0.96 -16.86 1.87
N GLU A 149 -0.55 -17.66 2.86
CA GLU A 149 -0.41 -19.12 2.74
C GLU A 149 -1.69 -19.86 3.17
N THR A 150 -2.45 -19.28 4.10
CA THR A 150 -3.53 -19.96 4.83
C THR A 150 -4.95 -19.54 4.42
N ILE A 151 -5.11 -18.42 3.71
CA ILE A 151 -6.40 -17.86 3.29
C ILE A 151 -6.38 -17.61 1.78
N ASP A 152 -7.17 -18.40 1.04
CA ASP A 152 -7.17 -18.41 -0.43
C ASP A 152 -7.42 -17.02 -1.05
N ALA A 153 -8.37 -16.25 -0.52
CA ALA A 153 -8.68 -14.91 -1.03
C ALA A 153 -7.51 -13.93 -0.87
N VAL A 154 -6.71 -14.06 0.20
CA VAL A 154 -5.53 -13.22 0.45
C VAL A 154 -4.40 -13.64 -0.50
N ARG A 155 -4.22 -14.95 -0.70
CA ARG A 155 -3.26 -15.50 -1.67
C ARG A 155 -3.55 -15.02 -3.09
N ASP A 156 -4.80 -15.08 -3.53
CA ASP A 156 -5.18 -14.68 -4.89
C ASP A 156 -4.92 -13.19 -5.13
N LYS A 157 -5.18 -12.35 -4.12
CA LYS A 157 -4.82 -10.93 -4.17
C LYS A 157 -3.31 -10.71 -4.22
N ALA A 158 -2.53 -11.47 -3.44
CA ALA A 158 -1.07 -11.37 -3.47
C ALA A 158 -0.49 -11.76 -4.84
N ILE A 159 -1.01 -12.84 -5.45
CA ILE A 159 -0.65 -13.25 -6.81
C ILE A 159 -0.99 -12.15 -7.82
N TRP A 160 -2.18 -11.55 -7.69
CA TRP A 160 -2.59 -10.45 -8.56
C TRP A 160 -1.67 -9.23 -8.40
N ALA A 161 -1.33 -8.84 -7.18
CA ALA A 161 -0.41 -7.72 -6.94
C ALA A 161 0.98 -7.98 -7.54
N ALA A 162 1.53 -9.18 -7.34
CA ALA A 162 2.82 -9.58 -7.90
C ALA A 162 2.85 -9.52 -9.45
N LYS A 163 1.72 -9.78 -10.12
CA LYS A 163 1.59 -9.65 -11.57
C LYS A 163 1.81 -8.21 -12.07
N TRP A 164 1.51 -7.21 -11.24
CA TRP A 164 1.63 -5.81 -11.62
C TRP A 164 2.91 -5.16 -11.06
N MET A 165 3.38 -5.57 -9.89
CA MET A 165 4.54 -4.98 -9.19
C MET A 165 5.92 -5.29 -9.79
N ASN A 166 5.99 -5.80 -11.02
CA ASN A 166 7.25 -6.15 -11.68
C ASN A 166 7.71 -5.08 -12.70
N ASP A 167 8.97 -5.16 -13.09
CA ASP A 167 9.60 -4.24 -14.04
C ASP A 167 9.14 -4.46 -15.50
N GLU A 168 8.33 -5.48 -15.79
CA GLU A 168 7.77 -5.71 -17.12
C GLU A 168 6.62 -4.76 -17.43
N LYS A 169 5.97 -4.20 -16.41
CA LYS A 169 4.88 -3.23 -16.54
C LYS A 169 5.38 -1.80 -16.51
N SER A 170 4.75 -0.94 -17.30
CA SER A 170 5.04 0.50 -17.27
C SER A 170 4.65 1.12 -15.93
N PHE A 171 5.22 2.27 -15.60
CA PHE A 171 4.84 3.05 -14.42
C PHE A 171 3.34 3.37 -14.42
N ALA A 172 2.77 3.73 -15.58
CA ALA A 172 1.35 4.05 -15.73
C ALA A 172 0.44 2.83 -15.49
N GLU A 173 0.84 1.63 -15.92
CA GLU A 173 0.07 0.43 -15.61
C GLU A 173 0.16 0.10 -14.11
N ARG A 174 1.36 0.23 -13.54
CA ARG A 174 1.60 -0.06 -12.12
C ARG A 174 0.84 0.85 -11.17
N ILE A 175 0.66 2.13 -11.52
CA ILE A 175 -0.04 3.07 -10.64
C ILE A 175 -1.57 2.87 -10.65
N VAL A 176 -2.12 2.27 -11.71
CA VAL A 176 -3.56 1.99 -11.86
C VAL A 176 -3.94 0.62 -11.32
N SER A 177 -3.03 -0.34 -11.41
CA SER A 177 -3.22 -1.74 -11.00
C SER A 177 -2.90 -1.87 -9.52
#